data_AF-A0A9Q1IMA7-F1
#
_entry.id   AF-A0A9Q1IMA7-F1
#
_cell.length_a   1.000
_cell.length_b   1.000
_cell.length_c   1.000
_cell.angle_alpha   90.00
_cell.angle_beta   90.00
_cell.angle_gamma   90.00
#
_symmetry.space_group_name_H-M   'P 1'
#
loop_
_entity.id
_entity.type
_entity.pdbx_description
1 polymer ?
#
loop_
_entity_poly.entity_id
_entity_poly.type
_entity_poly.pdbx_seq_one_letter_code
_entity_poly.pdbx_strand_id
1 'polypeptide(L)'
;MKDYNLKRHFDTKHSATHSKYTGIARKDKARELKAKLCAQQGALTRTSLVQESVTRDLQVEFHRRFQDFRSSEDAITLFAQPFSVQADTAPEELQMQIIKFQCDSWLKQKFDKVPLNEFYKFASSEKYPGIRKHAQKMLSLFGSTYICEQTFSIMNLNKSRLRERLSDPHLLDVLRMSVCCTARENEGTSLTSQTQNQPRAVPYRDPAARESLVFLAARPSPDPSPLRAPSEIPGQYMDRSSLFQLIQEQLDPENTGFIPVENFTSLVEHHELRLDPSKLEMLFALVHSNEEGQVCYRELIELMNSKRSSSFRRAIASGRRTLQRDILLDEAGLGVYKRFVRYVAYEILPCESHRRWYFHQNHLCPPPVFMAVITVIQIIVFLCYGVMLNKWVLQTYQPEFMKSPLVYHPGHRAQVWRFFSYMFMHVGLEQLGFNALLQLMIGVPLEMVHGILRISLLYMAGVVAGSLTVSITDMRAPVVGGSGGVYALCSAHLANVVMNWAGMRCPYKLLRMILALVCMSSEVGRAVWLRFSPPLPSSGPQPSFMAHLSGAVVGISMGLLILRNYEENLQGQCSWWVIIFAFVTFLLFAIFWNIFAYELLGVQIPPPP
;
A
#
# COMPACT_ATOMS: atom_id res chain seq x y z
N MET A 1 13.49 -40.14 -33.25
CA MET A 1 12.82 -39.59 -32.03
C MET A 1 11.81 -38.48 -32.31
N LYS A 2 12.01 -37.58 -33.28
CA LYS A 2 11.11 -36.43 -33.51
C LYS A 2 9.70 -36.82 -33.98
N ASP A 3 9.55 -37.74 -34.93
CA ASP A 3 8.23 -38.07 -35.49
C ASP A 3 7.32 -38.82 -34.50
N TYR A 4 7.89 -39.70 -33.68
CA TYR A 4 7.15 -40.37 -32.62
C TYR A 4 6.62 -39.37 -31.59
N ASN A 5 7.45 -38.40 -31.18
CA ASN A 5 7.04 -37.38 -30.22
C ASN A 5 6.05 -36.37 -30.83
N LEU A 6 6.23 -35.99 -32.10
CA LEU A 6 5.26 -35.16 -32.82
C LEU A 6 3.92 -35.85 -32.96
N LYS A 7 3.93 -37.14 -33.35
CA LYS A 7 2.72 -37.93 -33.51
C LYS A 7 2.02 -38.13 -32.18
N ARG A 8 2.73 -38.52 -31.13
CA ARG A 8 2.18 -38.63 -29.77
C ARG A 8 1.63 -37.29 -29.27
N HIS A 9 2.32 -36.18 -29.51
CA HIS A 9 1.83 -34.85 -29.12
C HIS A 9 0.57 -34.46 -29.89
N PHE A 10 0.52 -34.72 -31.19
CA PHE A 10 -0.67 -34.51 -31.99
C PHE A 10 -1.83 -35.38 -31.47
N ASP A 11 -1.59 -36.68 -31.32
CA ASP A 11 -2.58 -37.67 -30.91
C ASP A 11 -3.16 -37.36 -29.52
N THR A 12 -2.33 -36.86 -28.58
CA THR A 12 -2.76 -36.57 -27.21
C THR A 12 -3.39 -35.19 -27.03
N LYS A 13 -2.93 -34.16 -27.75
CA LYS A 13 -3.32 -32.76 -27.47
C LYS A 13 -4.17 -32.12 -28.56
N HIS A 14 -4.05 -32.60 -29.79
CA HIS A 14 -4.57 -31.91 -30.97
C HIS A 14 -5.52 -32.76 -31.81
N SER A 15 -5.52 -34.09 -31.62
CA SER A 15 -6.32 -35.03 -32.41
C SER A 15 -7.81 -34.71 -32.33
N ALA A 16 -8.37 -34.54 -31.14
CA ALA A 16 -9.78 -34.20 -30.95
C ALA A 16 -10.21 -32.94 -31.73
N THR A 17 -9.32 -31.96 -31.84
CA THR A 17 -9.62 -30.67 -32.47
C THR A 17 -9.34 -30.67 -33.97
N HIS A 18 -8.32 -31.39 -34.43
CA HIS A 18 -7.80 -31.27 -35.79
C HIS A 18 -8.01 -32.51 -36.67
N SER A 19 -8.35 -33.68 -36.09
CA SER A 19 -8.69 -34.89 -36.85
C SER A 19 -9.92 -34.71 -37.75
N LYS A 20 -10.84 -33.81 -37.36
CA LYS A 20 -12.06 -33.47 -38.12
C LYS A 20 -11.79 -32.82 -39.47
N TYR A 21 -10.59 -32.27 -39.70
CA TYR A 21 -10.26 -31.64 -40.97
C TYR A 21 -9.66 -32.67 -41.94
N THR A 22 -10.32 -32.82 -43.08
CA THR A 22 -9.89 -33.71 -44.17
C THR A 22 -9.75 -32.93 -45.48
N GLY A 23 -8.95 -33.44 -46.42
CA GLY A 23 -8.79 -32.85 -47.75
C GLY A 23 -8.36 -31.37 -47.75
N ILE A 24 -9.16 -30.52 -48.39
CA ILE A 24 -8.88 -29.09 -48.61
C ILE A 24 -8.88 -28.30 -47.30
N ALA A 25 -9.84 -28.58 -46.41
CA ALA A 25 -9.96 -27.89 -45.12
C ALA A 25 -8.72 -28.06 -44.23
N ARG A 26 -8.02 -29.20 -44.35
CA ARG A 26 -6.75 -29.46 -43.64
C ARG A 26 -5.62 -28.57 -44.19
N LYS A 27 -5.55 -28.40 -45.52
CA LYS A 27 -4.53 -27.57 -46.16
C LYS A 27 -4.72 -26.09 -45.80
N ASP A 28 -5.95 -25.63 -45.71
CA ASP A 28 -6.25 -24.24 -45.32
C ASP A 28 -5.87 -23.97 -43.86
N LYS A 29 -6.19 -24.90 -42.96
CA LYS A 29 -5.81 -24.78 -41.56
C LYS A 29 -4.30 -24.79 -41.34
N ALA A 30 -3.57 -25.60 -42.11
CA ALA A 30 -2.11 -25.63 -42.06
C ALA A 30 -1.49 -24.30 -42.55
N ARG A 31 -2.05 -23.69 -43.60
CA ARG A 31 -1.61 -22.36 -44.08
C ARG A 31 -1.84 -21.27 -43.04
N GLU A 32 -3.00 -21.27 -42.38
CA GLU A 32 -3.31 -20.32 -41.30
C GLU A 32 -2.33 -20.44 -40.13
N LEU A 33 -2.04 -21.68 -39.68
CA LEU A 33 -1.10 -21.90 -38.57
C LEU A 33 0.32 -21.46 -38.92
N LYS A 34 0.77 -21.69 -40.16
CA LYS A 34 2.08 -21.24 -40.64
C LYS A 34 2.18 -19.70 -40.67
N ALA A 35 1.14 -19.01 -41.13
CA ALA A 35 1.12 -17.55 -41.15
C ALA A 35 1.20 -16.96 -39.73
N LYS A 36 0.50 -17.57 -38.77
CA LYS A 36 0.58 -17.19 -37.34
C LYS A 36 1.97 -17.38 -36.76
N LEU A 37 2.65 -18.47 -37.11
CA LEU A 37 4.02 -18.74 -36.64
C LEU A 37 5.02 -17.69 -37.19
N CYS A 38 4.96 -17.38 -38.48
CA CYS A 38 5.85 -16.37 -39.07
C CYS A 38 5.63 -14.97 -38.47
N ALA A 39 4.38 -14.59 -38.16
CA ALA A 39 4.09 -13.34 -37.47
C ALA A 39 4.67 -13.29 -36.05
N GLN A 40 4.62 -14.41 -35.32
CA GLN A 40 5.22 -14.53 -33.98
C GLN A 40 6.75 -14.41 -34.02
N GLN A 41 7.41 -15.02 -35.01
CA GLN A 41 8.88 -14.94 -35.15
C GLN A 41 9.36 -13.53 -35.48
N GLY A 42 8.67 -12.80 -36.36
CA GLY A 42 9.05 -11.42 -36.72
C GLY A 42 8.94 -10.42 -35.55
N ALA A 43 8.04 -10.66 -34.59
CA ALA A 43 7.91 -9.83 -33.40
C ALA A 43 9.09 -10.02 -32.44
N LEU A 44 9.56 -11.26 -32.26
CA LEU A 44 10.67 -11.61 -31.37
C LEU A 44 12.01 -10.96 -31.79
N THR A 45 12.32 -10.93 -33.08
CA THR A 45 13.59 -10.37 -33.57
C THR A 45 13.69 -8.86 -33.35
N ARG A 46 12.56 -8.15 -33.39
CA ARG A 46 12.51 -6.69 -33.23
C ARG A 46 12.67 -6.27 -31.77
N THR A 47 12.21 -7.09 -30.82
CA THR A 47 12.38 -6.86 -29.38
C THR A 47 13.84 -6.98 -28.94
N SER A 48 14.61 -7.91 -29.54
CA SER A 48 16.03 -8.11 -29.22
C SER A 48 16.90 -6.88 -29.51
N LEU A 49 16.69 -6.22 -30.65
CA LEU A 49 17.53 -5.08 -31.08
C LEU A 49 17.30 -3.81 -30.26
N VAL A 50 16.08 -3.61 -29.76
CA VAL A 50 15.74 -2.45 -28.90
C VAL A 50 16.33 -2.60 -27.50
N GLN A 51 16.44 -3.84 -27.01
CA GLN A 51 17.00 -4.11 -25.68
C GLN A 51 18.51 -3.85 -25.61
N GLU A 52 19.26 -4.11 -26.70
CA GLU A 52 20.70 -3.82 -26.81
C GLU A 52 21.03 -2.32 -26.90
N SER A 53 20.12 -1.49 -27.42
CA SER A 53 20.36 -0.04 -27.46
C SER A 53 20.13 0.59 -26.09
N VAL A 54 19.07 0.21 -25.39
CA VAL A 54 18.72 0.76 -24.07
C VAL A 54 19.78 0.43 -23.01
N THR A 55 20.35 -0.77 -23.03
CA THR A 55 21.43 -1.18 -22.11
C THR A 55 22.70 -0.35 -22.31
N ARG A 56 23.03 -0.04 -23.56
CA ARG A 56 24.19 0.79 -23.90
C ARG A 56 24.04 2.22 -23.40
N ASP A 57 22.86 2.81 -23.59
CA ASP A 57 22.57 4.17 -23.12
C ASP A 57 22.55 4.25 -21.59
N LEU A 58 22.04 3.22 -20.91
CA LEU A 58 22.05 3.15 -19.45
C LEU A 58 23.48 3.08 -18.89
N GLN A 59 24.36 2.30 -19.51
CA GLN A 59 25.77 2.22 -19.11
C GLN A 59 26.49 3.56 -19.26
N VAL A 60 26.20 4.30 -20.32
CA VAL A 60 26.76 5.63 -20.56
C VAL A 60 26.30 6.62 -19.49
N GLU A 61 25.00 6.65 -19.18
CA GLU A 61 24.48 7.54 -18.14
C GLU A 61 24.95 7.17 -16.73
N PHE A 62 25.10 5.87 -16.42
CA PHE A 62 25.66 5.42 -15.16
C PHE A 62 27.12 5.88 -15.01
N HIS A 63 27.94 5.68 -16.04
CA HIS A 63 29.33 6.16 -16.04
C HIS A 63 29.41 7.68 -15.88
N ARG A 64 28.53 8.42 -16.57
CA ARG A 64 28.46 9.88 -16.49
C ARG A 64 28.08 10.37 -15.09
N ARG A 65 27.15 9.68 -14.42
CA ARG A 65 26.58 10.13 -13.15
C ARG A 65 27.45 9.82 -11.93
N PHE A 66 28.27 8.77 -12.00
CA PHE A 66 29.18 8.37 -10.93
C PHE A 66 30.65 8.70 -11.23
N GLN A 67 30.90 9.48 -12.28
CA GLN A 67 32.24 9.94 -12.65
C GLN A 67 32.94 10.66 -11.49
N ASP A 68 32.18 11.45 -10.70
CA ASP A 68 32.71 12.22 -9.57
C ASP A 68 33.21 11.32 -8.44
N PHE A 69 32.60 10.14 -8.22
CA PHE A 69 33.05 9.20 -7.18
C PHE A 69 34.37 8.53 -7.54
N ARG A 70 34.62 8.28 -8.84
CA ARG A 70 35.92 7.79 -9.32
C ARG A 70 37.05 8.76 -9.01
N SER A 71 36.78 10.07 -9.08
CA SER A 71 37.78 11.08 -8.70
C SER A 71 38.13 11.11 -7.21
N SER A 72 37.30 10.47 -6.37
CA SER A 72 37.46 10.41 -4.92
C SER A 72 37.75 8.99 -4.40
N GLU A 73 38.00 8.04 -5.29
CA GLU A 73 38.19 6.61 -4.96
C GLU A 73 39.37 6.41 -4.00
N ASP A 74 40.50 7.04 -4.26
CA ASP A 74 41.69 6.96 -3.40
C ASP A 74 41.43 7.53 -1.99
N ALA A 75 40.66 8.63 -1.93
CA ALA A 75 40.28 9.27 -0.69
C ALA A 75 39.33 8.38 0.15
N ILE A 76 38.37 7.72 -0.51
CA ILE A 76 37.44 6.79 0.13
C ILE A 76 38.18 5.54 0.61
N THR A 77 39.10 5.02 -0.19
CA THR A 77 39.90 3.82 0.13
C THR A 77 40.80 4.07 1.34
N LEU A 78 41.47 5.22 1.39
CA LEU A 78 42.27 5.64 2.55
C LEU A 78 41.44 5.72 3.84
N PHE A 79 40.16 6.09 3.75
CA PHE A 79 39.26 6.14 4.89
C PHE A 79 38.67 4.78 5.28
N ALA A 80 38.28 3.97 4.30
CA ALA A 80 37.70 2.66 4.55
C ALA A 80 38.76 1.67 5.06
N GLN A 81 39.99 1.78 4.58
CA GLN A 81 41.06 0.82 4.85
C GLN A 81 42.43 1.50 5.09
N PRO A 82 42.58 2.30 6.17
CA PRO A 82 43.82 3.01 6.46
C PRO A 82 45.03 2.10 6.72
N PHE A 83 44.81 0.82 7.02
CA PHE A 83 45.86 -0.17 7.31
C PHE A 83 46.34 -0.99 6.11
N SER A 84 45.63 -0.95 4.96
CA SER A 84 45.99 -1.69 3.75
C SER A 84 46.31 -0.79 2.54
N VAL A 85 45.97 0.50 2.61
CA VAL A 85 46.33 1.47 1.57
C VAL A 85 47.85 1.60 1.43
N GLN A 86 48.34 1.66 0.20
CA GLN A 86 49.75 1.92 -0.05
C GLN A 86 50.05 3.40 0.24
N ALA A 87 51.12 3.67 0.98
CA ALA A 87 51.40 5.02 1.45
C ALA A 87 51.81 5.98 0.31
N ASP A 88 52.30 5.45 -0.80
CA ASP A 88 52.71 6.17 -2.01
C ASP A 88 51.52 6.66 -2.85
N THR A 89 50.37 5.98 -2.81
CA THR A 89 49.14 6.40 -3.50
C THR A 89 48.35 7.46 -2.72
N ALA A 90 48.77 7.79 -1.50
CA ALA A 90 48.14 8.82 -0.69
C ALA A 90 48.72 10.23 -0.97
N PRO A 91 47.96 11.31 -0.68
CA PRO A 91 48.47 12.69 -0.79
C PRO A 91 49.77 12.86 -0.01
N GLU A 92 50.75 13.58 -0.58
CA GLU A 92 52.09 13.79 0.00
C GLU A 92 52.05 14.22 1.47
N GLU A 93 51.09 15.08 1.82
CA GLU A 93 50.87 15.60 3.18
C GLU A 93 50.50 14.52 4.22
N LEU A 94 49.99 13.37 3.78
CA LEU A 94 49.49 12.28 4.63
C LEU A 94 50.42 11.07 4.67
N GLN A 95 51.32 10.89 3.69
CA GLN A 95 52.12 9.67 3.53
C GLN A 95 52.89 9.28 4.81
N MET A 96 53.61 10.24 5.39
CA MET A 96 54.36 10.03 6.64
C MET A 96 53.48 9.73 7.85
N GLN A 97 52.27 10.30 7.89
CA GLN A 97 51.31 10.00 8.95
C GLN A 97 50.71 8.61 8.77
N ILE A 98 50.41 8.20 7.53
CA ILE A 98 49.88 6.87 7.21
C ILE A 98 50.87 5.79 7.62
N ILE A 99 52.14 5.93 7.28
CA ILE A 99 53.17 4.96 7.69
C ILE A 99 53.21 4.83 9.23
N LYS A 100 53.21 5.96 9.94
CA LYS A 100 53.19 5.97 11.42
C LYS A 100 51.87 5.44 12.01
N PHE A 101 50.77 5.56 11.29
CA PHE A 101 49.45 5.09 11.68
C PHE A 101 49.35 3.58 11.50
N GLN A 102 49.86 3.05 10.39
CA GLN A 102 49.90 1.63 10.05
C GLN A 102 50.81 0.83 10.98
N CYS A 103 51.88 1.44 11.49
CA CYS A 103 52.77 0.84 12.48
C CYS A 103 52.21 0.84 13.92
N ASP A 104 51.08 1.51 14.19
CA ASP A 104 50.50 1.59 15.53
C ASP A 104 49.65 0.34 15.82
N SER A 105 50.24 -0.61 16.55
CA SER A 105 49.62 -1.89 16.87
C SER A 105 48.35 -1.76 17.73
N TRP A 106 48.26 -0.71 18.56
CA TRP A 106 47.09 -0.46 19.39
C TRP A 106 45.93 0.07 18.55
N LEU A 107 46.19 1.00 17.63
CA LEU A 107 45.19 1.47 16.66
C LEU A 107 44.73 0.33 15.75
N LYS A 108 45.65 -0.52 15.27
CA LYS A 108 45.28 -1.69 14.47
C LYS A 108 44.34 -2.63 15.22
N GLN A 109 44.62 -2.92 16.50
CA GLN A 109 43.74 -3.74 17.34
C GLN A 109 42.37 -3.09 17.58
N LYS A 110 42.32 -1.75 17.67
CA LYS A 110 41.06 -1.01 17.84
C LYS A 110 40.22 -0.98 16.57
N PHE A 111 40.86 -0.90 15.40
CA PHE A 111 40.19 -0.90 14.10
C PHE A 111 39.34 -2.16 13.90
N ASP A 112 39.86 -3.33 14.28
CA ASP A 112 39.13 -4.60 14.16
C ASP A 112 37.95 -4.75 15.12
N LYS A 113 37.89 -3.92 16.18
CA LYS A 113 36.94 -4.08 17.30
C LYS A 113 35.86 -3.00 17.35
N VAL A 114 36.03 -1.89 16.64
CA VAL A 114 35.18 -0.70 16.76
C VAL A 114 34.69 -0.28 15.37
N PRO A 115 33.43 0.13 15.20
CA PRO A 115 32.93 0.61 13.92
C PRO A 115 33.69 1.86 13.43
N LEU A 116 33.82 1.99 12.10
CA LEU A 116 34.69 2.99 11.44
C LEU A 116 34.37 4.45 11.84
N ASN A 117 33.10 4.76 12.06
CA ASN A 117 32.64 6.08 12.50
C ASN A 117 33.03 6.43 13.95
N GLU A 118 33.40 5.45 14.76
CA GLU A 118 33.92 5.66 16.11
C GLU A 118 35.43 5.44 16.22
N PHE A 119 36.00 4.63 15.33
CA PHE A 119 37.42 4.30 15.30
C PHE A 119 38.31 5.55 15.28
N TYR A 120 38.01 6.52 14.40
CA TYR A 120 38.83 7.73 14.26
C TYR A 120 38.82 8.66 15.49
N LYS A 121 37.96 8.41 16.50
CA LYS A 121 38.03 9.09 17.81
C LYS A 121 39.28 8.70 18.59
N PHE A 122 39.81 7.50 18.35
CA PHE A 122 41.01 6.98 19.01
C PHE A 122 42.32 7.46 18.33
N ALA A 123 42.22 8.05 17.13
CA ALA A 123 43.35 8.71 16.49
C ALA A 123 43.63 10.06 17.19
N SER A 124 44.77 10.14 17.89
CA SER A 124 45.19 11.37 18.57
C SER A 124 45.27 12.54 17.59
N SER A 125 44.64 13.66 17.95
CA SER A 125 44.70 14.92 17.19
C SER A 125 46.09 15.51 17.13
N GLU A 126 46.96 15.18 18.09
CA GLU A 126 48.35 15.65 18.13
C GLU A 126 49.26 14.77 17.27
N LYS A 127 49.04 13.44 17.27
CA LYS A 127 49.89 12.46 16.57
C LYS A 127 49.50 12.27 15.10
N TYR A 128 48.21 12.38 14.77
CA TYR A 128 47.67 12.09 13.43
C TYR A 128 46.66 13.15 12.93
N PRO A 129 47.04 14.45 12.92
CA PRO A 129 46.11 15.53 12.57
C PRO A 129 45.57 15.44 11.14
N GLY A 130 46.40 15.00 10.18
CA GLY A 130 46.01 14.88 8.77
C GLY A 130 45.02 13.73 8.53
N ILE A 131 45.27 12.57 9.15
CA ILE A 131 44.36 11.42 9.06
C ILE A 131 43.01 11.73 9.70
N ARG A 132 43.01 12.43 10.85
CA ARG A 132 41.76 12.82 11.51
C ARG A 132 40.97 13.82 10.68
N LYS A 133 41.64 14.80 10.06
CA LYS A 133 41.01 15.77 9.14
C LYS A 133 40.44 15.07 7.90
N HIS A 134 41.18 14.12 7.32
CA HIS A 134 40.70 13.30 6.20
C HIS A 134 39.47 12.48 6.58
N ALA A 135 39.50 11.82 7.73
CA ALA A 135 38.38 11.02 8.23
C ALA A 135 37.15 11.88 8.53
N GLN A 136 37.31 13.08 9.07
CA GLN A 136 36.21 14.03 9.27
C GLN A 136 35.60 14.45 7.92
N LYS A 137 36.43 14.73 6.91
CA LYS A 137 35.96 15.05 5.56
C LYS A 137 35.15 13.86 4.98
N MET A 138 35.64 12.64 5.10
CA MET A 138 34.94 11.46 4.58
C MET A 138 33.66 11.14 5.37
N LEU A 139 33.69 11.21 6.71
CA LEU A 139 32.50 11.04 7.55
C LEU A 139 31.43 12.10 7.27
N SER A 140 31.83 13.30 6.86
CA SER A 140 30.89 14.36 6.44
C SER A 140 30.21 14.08 5.10
N LEU A 141 30.84 13.30 4.21
CA LEU A 141 30.22 12.83 2.96
C LEU A 141 29.14 11.77 3.22
N PHE A 142 29.29 11.00 4.31
CA PHE A 142 28.37 9.94 4.71
C PHE A 142 27.54 10.31 5.96
N GLY A 143 27.27 11.62 6.14
CA GLY A 143 26.50 12.14 7.26
C GLY A 143 25.24 11.31 7.48
N SER A 144 24.97 10.98 8.76
CA SER A 144 23.95 10.02 9.19
C SER A 144 22.68 10.07 8.34
N THR A 145 22.05 8.92 8.14
CA THR A 145 20.76 8.79 7.41
C THR A 145 19.77 9.88 7.82
N TYR A 146 19.77 10.28 9.09
CA TYR A 146 18.98 11.39 9.63
C TYR A 146 19.28 12.78 9.01
N ILE A 147 20.55 13.14 8.82
CA ILE A 147 20.95 14.40 8.17
C ILE A 147 20.62 14.34 6.67
N CYS A 148 20.84 13.20 6.00
CA CYS A 148 20.39 13.00 4.63
C CYS A 148 18.86 13.11 4.53
N GLU A 149 18.12 12.42 5.39
CA GLU A 149 16.66 12.44 5.44
C GLU A 149 16.13 13.86 5.71
N GLN A 150 16.72 14.61 6.65
CA GLN A 150 16.30 15.99 6.88
C GLN A 150 16.67 16.93 5.74
N THR A 151 17.84 16.76 5.15
CA THR A 151 18.28 17.55 3.99
C THR A 151 17.35 17.30 2.79
N PHE A 152 16.98 16.05 2.52
CA PHE A 152 16.00 15.69 1.48
C PHE A 152 14.59 16.16 1.83
N SER A 153 14.21 16.20 3.10
CA SER A 153 12.92 16.73 3.57
C SER A 153 12.83 18.25 3.35
N ILE A 154 13.86 19.02 3.71
CA ILE A 154 13.95 20.47 3.47
C ILE A 154 14.03 20.79 1.97
N MET A 155 14.76 19.98 1.19
CA MET A 155 14.75 20.08 -0.26
C MET A 155 13.34 19.84 -0.84
N ASN A 156 12.60 18.86 -0.30
CA ASN A 156 11.21 18.58 -0.69
C ASN A 156 10.25 19.71 -0.28
N LEU A 157 10.48 20.37 0.85
CA LEU A 157 9.71 21.55 1.27
C LEU A 157 9.97 22.76 0.37
N ASN A 158 11.21 22.97 -0.06
CA ASN A 158 11.58 24.03 -1.00
C ASN A 158 11.06 23.79 -2.42
N LYS A 159 10.78 22.53 -2.79
CA LYS A 159 9.97 22.18 -3.97
C LYS A 159 8.49 22.47 -3.70
N SER A 160 8.12 23.75 -3.67
CA SER A 160 6.72 24.16 -3.65
C SER A 160 6.13 24.19 -5.07
N ARG A 161 4.80 24.18 -5.19
CA ARG A 161 4.06 24.28 -6.47
C ARG A 161 4.40 25.52 -7.31
N LEU A 162 5.07 26.53 -6.74
CA LEU A 162 5.46 27.76 -7.43
C LEU A 162 6.93 27.75 -7.92
N ARG A 163 7.72 26.72 -7.55
CA ARG A 163 9.12 26.53 -7.97
C ARG A 163 9.28 25.16 -8.62
N GLU A 164 8.80 25.02 -9.85
CA GLU A 164 8.77 23.75 -10.58
C GLU A 164 10.13 23.35 -11.20
N ARG A 165 11.14 24.22 -11.17
CA ARG A 165 12.51 23.93 -11.61
C ARG A 165 13.53 24.42 -10.60
N LEU A 166 14.13 23.49 -9.87
CA LEU A 166 15.43 23.69 -9.25
C LEU A 166 16.48 23.46 -10.34
N SER A 167 17.26 24.48 -10.72
CA SER A 167 18.48 24.23 -11.51
C SER A 167 19.58 23.67 -10.61
N ASP A 168 20.57 22.99 -11.19
CA ASP A 168 21.67 22.38 -10.43
C ASP A 168 22.39 23.36 -9.48
N PRO A 169 22.61 24.64 -9.84
CA PRO A 169 23.15 25.63 -8.91
C PRO A 169 22.22 25.91 -7.70
N HIS A 170 20.92 26.08 -7.94
CA HIS A 170 19.95 26.29 -6.86
C HIS A 170 19.77 25.05 -5.98
N LEU A 171 19.85 23.86 -6.57
CA LEU A 171 19.86 22.60 -5.82
C LEU A 171 21.08 22.53 -4.91
N LEU A 172 22.26 22.85 -5.44
CA LEU A 172 23.50 22.90 -4.68
C LEU A 172 23.42 23.90 -3.54
N ASP A 173 22.89 25.10 -3.77
CA ASP A 173 22.74 26.14 -2.74
C ASP A 173 21.71 25.77 -1.67
N VAL A 174 20.58 25.16 -2.06
CA VAL A 174 19.57 24.66 -1.12
C VAL A 174 20.13 23.52 -0.27
N LEU A 175 20.87 22.58 -0.87
CA LEU A 175 21.53 21.50 -0.15
C LEU A 175 22.59 22.06 0.80
N ARG A 176 23.40 23.03 0.37
CA ARG A 176 24.39 23.71 1.22
C ARG A 176 23.75 24.44 2.40
N MET A 177 22.68 25.20 2.17
CA MET A 177 21.93 25.87 3.24
C MET A 177 21.30 24.88 4.21
N SER A 178 20.72 23.79 3.71
CA SER A 178 20.07 22.76 4.55
C SER A 178 21.10 22.00 5.41
N VAL A 179 22.25 21.64 4.83
CA VAL A 179 23.35 21.00 5.54
C VAL A 179 23.97 21.96 6.57
N CYS A 180 24.14 23.25 6.25
CA CYS A 180 24.64 24.25 7.20
C CYS A 180 23.68 24.50 8.39
N CYS A 181 22.37 24.49 8.17
CA CYS A 181 21.38 24.66 9.25
C CYS A 181 21.30 23.43 10.17
N THR A 182 21.36 22.22 9.60
CA THR A 182 21.34 20.95 10.37
C THR A 182 22.66 20.67 11.09
N ALA A 183 23.79 21.09 10.52
CA ALA A 183 25.09 21.05 11.19
C ALA A 183 25.12 21.97 12.43
N ARG A 184 24.49 23.15 12.38
CA ARG A 184 24.39 24.08 13.51
C ARG A 184 23.59 23.52 14.70
N GLU A 185 22.59 22.67 14.47
CA GLU A 185 21.83 22.02 15.55
C GLU A 185 22.60 20.86 16.20
N ASN A 186 23.45 20.17 15.44
CA ASN A 186 24.27 19.06 15.96
C ASN A 186 25.63 19.50 16.52
N GLU A 187 26.16 20.68 16.15
CA GLU A 187 27.34 21.30 16.78
C GLU A 187 27.07 21.80 18.22
N GLY A 188 25.80 21.79 18.66
CA GLY A 188 25.42 22.10 20.04
C GLY A 188 25.77 21.01 21.08
N THR A 189 26.21 19.81 20.67
CA THR A 189 26.57 18.73 21.61
C THR A 189 27.87 17.96 21.31
N SER A 190 28.64 18.36 20.29
CA SER A 190 30.04 17.92 20.18
C SER A 190 30.85 18.90 19.32
N LEU A 191 31.93 19.44 19.92
CA LEU A 191 33.08 20.13 19.29
C LEU A 191 33.18 21.68 19.32
N THR A 192 32.43 22.41 20.16
CA THR A 192 32.62 23.89 20.32
C THR A 192 33.09 24.37 21.70
N SER A 193 33.61 23.51 22.59
CA SER A 193 34.14 23.98 23.89
C SER A 193 35.59 24.48 23.87
N GLN A 194 36.22 24.70 22.70
CA GLN A 194 37.62 25.19 22.65
C GLN A 194 37.91 26.31 21.65
N THR A 195 36.92 26.99 21.07
CA THR A 195 37.23 28.13 20.18
C THR A 195 36.14 29.21 20.16
N GLN A 196 35.66 29.62 21.33
CA GLN A 196 35.01 30.92 21.49
C GLN A 196 36.01 31.91 22.07
N ASN A 197 36.67 32.67 21.19
CA ASN A 197 37.22 33.99 21.48
C ASN A 197 37.40 34.77 20.17
N GLN A 198 36.30 35.29 19.62
CA GLN A 198 36.14 36.68 19.13
C GLN A 198 34.96 36.83 18.14
N PRO A 199 34.24 37.97 18.14
CA PRO A 199 33.04 38.18 17.32
C PRO A 199 33.37 38.91 16.01
N ARG A 200 32.63 38.64 14.92
CA ARG A 200 32.13 39.71 14.00
C ARG A 200 31.23 39.23 12.84
N ALA A 201 30.10 39.94 12.75
CA ALA A 201 29.48 40.59 11.58
C ALA A 201 28.85 39.76 10.43
N VAL A 202 27.55 39.99 10.24
CA VAL A 202 26.75 39.85 9.00
C VAL A 202 27.18 40.94 7.98
N PRO A 203 26.94 40.80 6.65
CA PRO A 203 25.72 41.41 6.07
C PRO A 203 25.10 40.74 4.81
N TYR A 204 23.77 40.74 4.78
CA TYR A 204 22.79 41.07 3.71
C TYR A 204 23.22 41.23 2.23
N ARG A 205 22.47 40.62 1.28
CA ARG A 205 21.97 41.30 0.07
C ARG A 205 20.82 40.56 -0.66
N ASP A 206 19.94 41.41 -1.20
CA ASP A 206 18.61 41.25 -1.79
C ASP A 206 18.66 41.08 -3.34
N PRO A 207 17.55 41.08 -4.13
CA PRO A 207 17.31 40.15 -5.24
C PRO A 207 17.26 40.87 -6.60
N ALA A 208 16.86 40.15 -7.66
CA ALA A 208 16.18 40.61 -8.89
C ALA A 208 16.83 40.11 -10.19
N ALA A 209 16.08 39.29 -10.92
CA ALA A 209 15.90 39.25 -12.39
C ALA A 209 15.12 37.95 -12.72
N ARG A 210 13.84 38.03 -13.14
CA ARG A 210 13.37 38.14 -14.56
C ARG A 210 13.87 37.01 -15.46
N GLU A 211 13.13 36.51 -16.45
CA GLU A 211 11.71 36.40 -16.83
C GLU A 211 11.76 35.57 -18.14
N SER A 212 10.66 34.93 -18.51
CA SER A 212 10.26 34.64 -19.90
C SER A 212 11.06 33.64 -20.77
N LEU A 213 10.45 32.50 -21.12
CA LEU A 213 9.88 32.27 -22.47
C LEU A 213 9.27 30.87 -22.65
N VAL A 214 8.16 30.90 -23.38
CA VAL A 214 7.19 29.87 -23.75
C VAL A 214 7.58 29.25 -25.09
N PHE A 215 7.40 27.93 -25.31
CA PHE A 215 6.63 27.32 -26.43
C PHE A 215 6.99 25.84 -26.72
N LEU A 216 5.92 25.00 -26.87
CA LEU A 216 5.72 23.75 -27.65
C LEU A 216 6.71 22.57 -27.45
N ALA A 217 6.34 21.29 -27.44
CA ALA A 217 5.09 20.54 -27.50
C ALA A 217 5.40 19.03 -27.37
N ALA A 218 4.41 18.28 -26.90
CA ALA A 218 4.07 16.89 -27.25
C ALA A 218 4.87 15.70 -26.63
N ARG A 219 4.07 14.88 -25.93
CA ARG A 219 4.24 13.51 -25.36
C ARG A 219 4.38 12.45 -26.50
N PRO A 220 4.22 11.10 -26.31
CA PRO A 220 4.09 10.24 -25.11
C PRO A 220 4.91 8.91 -25.11
N SER A 221 4.88 8.26 -23.95
CA SER A 221 5.18 6.86 -23.53
C SER A 221 4.38 5.77 -24.31
N PRO A 222 4.34 4.42 -24.00
CA PRO A 222 4.71 3.64 -22.79
C PRO A 222 5.16 2.14 -22.95
N ASP A 223 5.28 1.44 -21.79
CA ASP A 223 5.45 -0.03 -21.51
C ASP A 223 4.46 -1.01 -22.18
N PRO A 224 4.74 -2.34 -22.11
CA PRO A 224 3.84 -3.25 -21.35
C PRO A 224 4.48 -4.53 -20.72
N SER A 225 3.78 -5.17 -19.77
CA SER A 225 3.85 -6.63 -19.41
C SER A 225 2.62 -7.00 -18.52
N PRO A 226 2.08 -8.26 -18.40
CA PRO A 226 2.62 -9.36 -17.54
C PRO A 226 2.17 -10.85 -17.81
N LEU A 227 2.72 -11.89 -17.12
CA LEU A 227 2.16 -13.29 -16.99
C LEU A 227 2.73 -14.12 -15.77
N ARG A 228 2.16 -15.33 -15.50
CA ARG A 228 1.89 -16.09 -14.22
C ARG A 228 2.77 -17.36 -13.93
N ALA A 229 2.68 -17.94 -12.71
CA ALA A 229 3.50 -19.01 -12.04
C ALA A 229 2.98 -20.50 -12.02
N PRO A 230 3.78 -21.52 -11.54
CA PRO A 230 3.31 -22.89 -11.17
C PRO A 230 3.79 -23.50 -9.78
N SER A 231 3.36 -24.76 -9.51
CA SER A 231 3.03 -25.49 -8.24
C SER A 231 4.04 -26.52 -7.59
N GLU A 232 3.85 -26.87 -6.29
CA GLU A 232 4.70 -27.67 -5.35
C GLU A 232 4.58 -29.23 -5.35
N ILE A 233 5.66 -29.93 -4.95
CA ILE A 233 5.75 -31.38 -4.54
C ILE A 233 6.60 -31.48 -3.24
N PRO A 234 6.26 -32.32 -2.24
CA PRO A 234 6.90 -32.31 -0.92
C PRO A 234 8.18 -33.16 -0.88
N GLY A 235 9.34 -32.50 -0.78
CA GLY A 235 10.65 -33.13 -0.59
C GLY A 235 11.46 -32.37 0.45
N GLN A 236 11.99 -33.09 1.44
CA GLN A 236 12.95 -32.68 2.48
C GLN A 236 13.78 -31.44 2.08
N TYR A 237 13.56 -30.34 2.80
CA TYR A 237 14.26 -29.06 2.60
C TYR A 237 15.77 -29.21 2.91
N MET A 238 16.62 -28.50 2.17
CA MET A 238 18.07 -28.50 2.39
C MET A 238 18.41 -27.95 3.78
N ASP A 239 19.32 -28.63 4.50
CA ASP A 239 19.89 -28.10 5.74
C ASP A 239 20.77 -26.87 5.46
N ARG A 240 20.79 -25.95 6.43
CA ARG A 240 21.46 -24.65 6.35
C ARG A 240 22.94 -24.78 6.01
N SER A 241 23.59 -25.80 6.56
CA SER A 241 25.03 -26.08 6.39
C SER A 241 25.36 -26.43 4.94
N SER A 242 24.54 -27.30 4.33
CA SER A 242 24.69 -27.75 2.94
C SER A 242 24.40 -26.61 1.95
N LEU A 243 23.49 -25.70 2.29
CA LEU A 243 23.18 -24.55 1.45
C LEU A 243 24.31 -23.51 1.44
N PHE A 244 24.92 -23.23 2.59
CA PHE A 244 26.09 -22.35 2.64
C PHE A 244 27.28 -22.95 1.89
N GLN A 245 27.48 -24.25 1.98
CA GLN A 245 28.52 -24.94 1.23
C GLN A 245 28.27 -24.85 -0.29
N LEU A 246 27.02 -25.05 -0.73
CA LEU A 246 26.64 -24.88 -2.14
C LEU A 246 26.87 -23.46 -2.65
N ILE A 247 26.50 -22.44 -1.86
CA ILE A 247 26.70 -21.03 -2.23
C ILE A 247 28.19 -20.70 -2.31
N GLN A 248 28.99 -21.14 -1.34
CA GLN A 248 30.43 -20.88 -1.30
C GLN A 248 31.20 -21.63 -2.40
N GLU A 249 30.84 -22.88 -2.70
CA GLU A 249 31.56 -23.71 -3.68
C GLU A 249 31.13 -23.45 -5.12
N GLN A 250 29.85 -23.12 -5.37
CA GLN A 250 29.32 -22.99 -6.74
C GLN A 250 28.96 -21.56 -7.15
N LEU A 251 28.55 -20.71 -6.21
CA LEU A 251 28.04 -19.37 -6.53
C LEU A 251 29.04 -18.24 -6.26
N ASP A 252 29.97 -18.43 -5.32
CA ASP A 252 31.08 -17.51 -5.03
C ASP A 252 32.40 -18.28 -4.74
N PRO A 253 32.90 -19.08 -5.70
CA PRO A 253 34.11 -19.91 -5.51
C PRO A 253 35.38 -19.09 -5.23
N GLU A 254 35.38 -17.81 -5.63
CA GLU A 254 36.48 -16.87 -5.43
C GLU A 254 36.35 -16.07 -4.11
N ASN A 255 35.28 -16.30 -3.33
CA ASN A 255 35.00 -15.64 -2.05
C ASN A 255 35.03 -14.10 -2.13
N THR A 256 34.45 -13.58 -3.20
CA THR A 256 34.35 -12.15 -3.51
C THR A 256 33.31 -11.43 -2.65
N GLY A 257 32.38 -12.18 -2.04
CA GLY A 257 31.27 -11.64 -1.25
C GLY A 257 30.08 -11.18 -2.08
N PHE A 258 30.09 -11.41 -3.39
CA PHE A 258 29.01 -11.05 -4.32
C PHE A 258 28.67 -12.24 -5.22
N ILE A 259 27.38 -12.45 -5.43
CA ILE A 259 26.85 -13.55 -6.24
C ILE A 259 26.19 -12.95 -7.49
N PRO A 260 26.66 -13.28 -8.70
CA PRO A 260 26.01 -12.86 -9.93
C PRO A 260 24.54 -13.31 -9.97
N VAL A 261 23.65 -12.38 -10.31
CA VAL A 261 22.20 -12.61 -10.41
C VAL A 261 21.88 -13.75 -11.39
N GLU A 262 22.63 -13.89 -12.47
CA GLU A 262 22.43 -14.93 -13.48
C GLU A 262 22.69 -16.34 -12.92
N ASN A 263 23.79 -16.52 -12.19
CA ASN A 263 24.14 -17.78 -11.54
C ASN A 263 23.10 -18.15 -10.47
N PHE A 264 22.69 -17.16 -9.69
CA PHE A 264 21.68 -17.36 -8.65
C PHE A 264 20.29 -17.67 -9.24
N THR A 265 19.88 -16.97 -10.30
CA THR A 265 18.60 -17.19 -11.00
C THR A 265 18.57 -18.57 -11.62
N SER A 266 19.67 -19.02 -12.23
CA SER A 266 19.77 -20.37 -12.81
C SER A 266 19.59 -21.46 -11.74
N LEU A 267 20.15 -21.30 -10.54
CA LEU A 267 20.06 -22.24 -9.43
C LEU A 267 18.63 -22.30 -8.85
N VAL A 268 17.94 -21.16 -8.81
CA VAL A 268 16.56 -21.06 -8.33
C VAL A 268 15.57 -21.60 -9.38
N GLU A 269 15.79 -21.32 -10.67
CA GLU A 269 14.93 -21.78 -11.77
C GLU A 269 15.03 -23.29 -12.02
N HIS A 270 16.23 -23.87 -11.90
CA HIS A 270 16.44 -25.32 -12.04
C HIS A 270 15.95 -26.15 -10.83
N HIS A 271 15.32 -25.52 -9.82
CA HIS A 271 14.73 -26.17 -8.65
C HIS A 271 15.72 -26.98 -7.79
N GLU A 272 17.02 -26.65 -7.84
CA GLU A 272 18.03 -27.37 -7.04
C GLU A 272 18.00 -26.93 -5.57
N LEU A 273 17.52 -25.71 -5.31
CA LEU A 273 17.33 -25.16 -3.96
C LEU A 273 16.00 -25.63 -3.35
N ARG A 274 16.04 -26.70 -2.55
CA ARG A 274 14.89 -27.11 -1.72
C ARG A 274 14.74 -26.19 -0.51
N LEU A 275 14.28 -24.96 -0.75
CA LEU A 275 13.99 -23.94 0.26
C LEU A 275 12.48 -23.78 0.49
N ASP A 276 12.09 -23.31 1.67
CA ASP A 276 10.71 -22.92 1.98
C ASP A 276 10.19 -21.91 0.92
N PRO A 277 8.99 -22.09 0.37
CA PRO A 277 8.39 -21.21 -0.64
C PRO A 277 8.45 -19.72 -0.28
N SER A 278 8.27 -19.38 1.00
CA SER A 278 8.31 -18.00 1.49
C SER A 278 9.70 -17.36 1.45
N LYS A 279 10.76 -18.18 1.57
CA LYS A 279 12.15 -17.74 1.44
C LYS A 279 12.56 -17.65 -0.02
N LEU A 280 12.08 -18.56 -0.86
CA LEU A 280 12.30 -18.54 -2.30
C LEU A 280 11.73 -17.25 -2.95
N GLU A 281 10.51 -16.87 -2.58
CA GLU A 281 9.88 -15.63 -3.09
C GLU A 281 10.66 -14.37 -2.67
N MET A 282 11.20 -14.38 -1.45
CA MET A 282 12.01 -13.27 -0.94
C MET A 282 13.35 -13.15 -1.66
N LEU A 283 13.98 -14.29 -1.97
CA LEU A 283 15.20 -14.36 -2.76
C LEU A 283 14.98 -13.87 -4.18
N PHE A 284 13.90 -14.31 -4.84
CA PHE A 284 13.51 -13.77 -6.15
C PHE A 284 13.29 -12.25 -6.10
N ALA A 285 12.68 -11.73 -5.04
CA ALA A 285 12.45 -10.29 -4.89
C ALA A 285 13.76 -9.50 -4.73
N LEU A 286 14.70 -10.00 -3.92
CA LEU A 286 16.03 -9.41 -3.74
C LEU A 286 16.77 -9.33 -5.09
N VAL A 287 16.78 -10.44 -5.82
CA VAL A 287 17.41 -10.59 -7.14
C VAL A 287 16.80 -9.63 -8.16
N HIS A 288 15.47 -9.52 -8.21
CA HIS A 288 14.77 -8.63 -9.14
C HIS A 288 14.83 -7.15 -8.76
N SER A 289 15.10 -6.83 -7.49
CA SER A 289 15.24 -5.45 -7.02
C SER A 289 16.63 -4.87 -7.20
N ASN A 290 17.60 -5.70 -7.58
CA ASN A 290 19.00 -5.33 -7.64
C ASN A 290 19.38 -4.96 -9.08
N GLU A 291 19.53 -3.65 -9.33
CA GLU A 291 19.82 -3.09 -10.66
C GLU A 291 21.26 -3.38 -11.13
N GLU A 292 22.15 -3.80 -10.22
CA GLU A 292 23.58 -4.03 -10.49
C GLU A 292 23.90 -5.46 -10.93
N GLY A 293 22.91 -6.36 -10.95
CA GLY A 293 23.12 -7.75 -11.39
C GLY A 293 23.98 -8.59 -10.46
N GLN A 294 24.26 -8.12 -9.23
CA GLN A 294 25.10 -8.81 -8.24
C GLN A 294 24.47 -8.75 -6.85
N VAL A 295 24.12 -9.90 -6.27
CA VAL A 295 23.55 -10.01 -4.92
C VAL A 295 24.67 -10.12 -3.89
N CYS A 296 24.71 -9.24 -2.90
CA CYS A 296 25.70 -9.34 -1.82
C CYS A 296 25.46 -10.61 -0.98
N TYR A 297 26.52 -11.41 -0.78
CA TYR A 297 26.48 -12.62 0.04
C TYR A 297 25.99 -12.32 1.46
N ARG A 298 26.43 -11.21 2.05
CA ARG A 298 25.98 -10.81 3.40
C ARG A 298 24.48 -10.50 3.43
N GLU A 299 23.92 -9.87 2.40
CA GLU A 299 22.47 -9.62 2.31
C GLU A 299 21.68 -10.93 2.16
N LEU A 300 22.18 -11.86 1.35
CA LEU A 300 21.62 -13.20 1.20
C LEU A 300 21.60 -13.95 2.55
N ILE A 301 22.73 -13.94 3.27
CA ILE A 301 22.87 -14.56 4.60
C ILE A 301 21.93 -13.91 5.62
N GLU A 302 21.84 -12.59 5.65
CA GLU A 302 20.98 -11.84 6.57
C GLU A 302 19.50 -12.12 6.32
N LEU A 303 19.13 -12.25 5.04
CA LEU A 303 17.78 -12.57 4.58
C LEU A 303 17.38 -14.00 4.97
N MET A 304 18.29 -14.96 4.81
CA MET A 304 18.08 -16.36 5.21
C MET A 304 18.08 -16.56 6.73
N ASN A 305 18.83 -15.75 7.49
CA ASN A 305 18.92 -15.82 8.95
C ASN A 305 17.75 -15.14 9.68
N SER A 306 16.75 -14.60 8.98
CA SER A 306 15.51 -14.03 9.56
C SER A 306 15.71 -12.94 10.63
N LYS A 307 16.88 -12.28 10.66
CA LYS A 307 17.26 -11.30 11.70
C LYS A 307 16.79 -9.86 11.45
N ARG A 308 16.18 -9.54 10.30
CA ARG A 308 15.60 -8.20 10.03
C ARG A 308 14.06 -8.19 10.06
N SER A 309 13.54 -7.11 10.63
CA SER A 309 12.12 -6.87 10.92
C SER A 309 11.26 -6.77 9.65
N SER A 310 9.95 -6.95 9.82
CA SER A 310 8.90 -6.89 8.79
C SER A 310 8.89 -5.63 7.91
N SER A 311 9.64 -4.59 8.28
CA SER A 311 9.82 -3.34 7.53
C SER A 311 10.77 -3.49 6.34
N PHE A 312 11.88 -4.23 6.43
CA PHE A 312 12.79 -4.46 5.30
C PHE A 312 12.13 -5.32 4.21
N ARG A 313 11.37 -6.33 4.63
CA ARG A 313 10.49 -7.14 3.77
C ARG A 313 9.52 -6.28 2.96
N ARG A 314 8.97 -5.24 3.59
CA ARG A 314 8.04 -4.29 2.96
C ARG A 314 8.74 -3.22 2.13
N ALA A 315 9.96 -2.83 2.48
CA ALA A 315 10.78 -1.90 1.71
C ALA A 315 11.15 -2.49 0.33
N ILE A 316 11.56 -3.76 0.27
CA ILE A 316 11.82 -4.46 -1.02
C ILE A 316 10.52 -4.64 -1.82
N ALA A 317 9.42 -5.02 -1.17
CA ALA A 317 8.10 -5.05 -1.82
C ALA A 317 7.62 -3.64 -2.26
N SER A 318 8.15 -2.58 -1.64
CA SER A 318 7.90 -1.18 -2.02
C SER A 318 8.85 -0.65 -3.10
N GLY A 319 10.05 -1.21 -3.23
CA GLY A 319 10.99 -0.93 -4.32
C GLY A 319 10.44 -1.38 -5.68
N ARG A 320 9.58 -2.41 -5.72
CA ARG A 320 8.74 -2.78 -6.88
C ARG A 320 7.72 -1.71 -7.29
N ARG A 321 7.59 -0.58 -6.57
CA ARG A 321 6.58 0.48 -6.82
C ARG A 321 7.06 1.60 -7.75
N THR A 322 8.22 1.46 -8.40
CA THR A 322 8.70 2.36 -9.46
C THR A 322 7.89 2.15 -10.74
N LEU A 323 6.58 2.35 -10.67
CA LEU A 323 5.69 2.33 -11.83
C LEU A 323 5.98 3.53 -12.73
N GLN A 324 6.09 3.27 -14.03
CA GLN A 324 6.23 4.24 -15.12
C GLN A 324 5.44 5.53 -14.86
N ARG A 325 6.12 6.67 -14.93
CA ARG A 325 5.65 7.96 -14.37
C ARG A 325 4.51 8.63 -15.15
N ASP A 326 4.20 8.19 -16.37
CA ASP A 326 3.56 9.07 -17.36
C ASP A 326 2.08 8.81 -17.69
N ILE A 327 1.49 7.65 -17.34
CA ILE A 327 0.22 7.22 -17.96
C ILE A 327 -1.03 7.65 -17.18
N LEU A 328 -0.94 7.92 -15.88
CA LEU A 328 -2.14 8.28 -15.09
C LEU A 328 -2.67 9.70 -15.39
N LEU A 329 -1.93 10.48 -16.20
CA LEU A 329 -2.22 11.89 -16.48
C LEU A 329 -2.91 12.12 -17.83
N ASP A 330 -2.92 11.16 -18.76
CA ASP A 330 -3.59 11.38 -20.04
C ASP A 330 -5.08 11.02 -19.96
N GLU A 331 -5.97 12.01 -20.06
CA GLU A 331 -7.41 11.79 -20.18
C GLU A 331 -7.82 11.34 -21.59
N ALA A 332 -7.00 11.66 -22.59
CA ALA A 332 -7.31 11.42 -24.00
C ALA A 332 -7.10 9.94 -24.34
N GLY A 333 -8.20 9.19 -24.47
CA GLY A 333 -8.19 7.78 -24.93
C GLY A 333 -8.53 6.72 -23.88
N LEU A 334 -8.80 7.09 -22.62
CA LEU A 334 -9.28 6.12 -21.61
C LEU A 334 -10.76 5.75 -21.83
N GLY A 335 -11.05 4.45 -21.89
CA GLY A 335 -12.43 3.94 -21.86
C GLY A 335 -13.15 4.28 -20.55
N VAL A 336 -14.49 4.28 -20.58
CA VAL A 336 -15.38 4.67 -19.47
C VAL A 336 -15.02 3.98 -18.15
N TYR A 337 -14.76 2.66 -18.19
CA TYR A 337 -14.39 1.89 -17.01
C TYR A 337 -13.05 2.34 -16.40
N LYS A 338 -12.01 2.55 -17.21
CA LYS A 338 -10.70 3.03 -16.69
C LYS A 338 -10.81 4.45 -16.14
N ARG A 339 -11.65 5.30 -16.73
CA ARG A 339 -11.97 6.63 -16.16
C ARG A 339 -12.64 6.52 -14.79
N PHE A 340 -13.56 5.57 -14.63
CA PHE A 340 -14.19 5.28 -13.34
C PHE A 340 -13.20 4.71 -12.31
N VAL A 341 -12.35 3.76 -12.69
CA VAL A 341 -11.29 3.22 -11.81
C VAL A 341 -10.34 4.33 -11.36
N ARG A 342 -9.98 5.26 -12.25
CA ARG A 342 -9.20 6.45 -11.90
C ARG A 342 -9.95 7.31 -10.89
N TYR A 343 -11.22 7.63 -11.13
CA TYR A 343 -12.04 8.39 -10.19
C TYR A 343 -12.04 7.77 -8.79
N VAL A 344 -12.34 6.46 -8.69
CA VAL A 344 -12.33 5.69 -7.45
C VAL A 344 -10.97 5.73 -6.75
N ALA A 345 -9.88 5.65 -7.50
CA ALA A 345 -8.53 5.76 -6.94
C ALA A 345 -8.30 7.12 -6.26
N TYR A 346 -8.65 8.23 -6.92
CA TYR A 346 -8.54 9.57 -6.33
C TYR A 346 -9.51 9.81 -5.17
N GLU A 347 -10.59 9.02 -5.14
CA GLU A 347 -11.68 9.17 -4.19
C GLU A 347 -11.41 8.51 -2.83
N ILE A 348 -10.69 7.38 -2.83
CA ILE A 348 -10.47 6.54 -1.64
C ILE A 348 -9.00 6.51 -1.20
N LEU A 349 -8.05 6.54 -2.14
CA LEU A 349 -6.63 6.35 -1.83
C LEU A 349 -5.90 7.70 -1.64
N PRO A 350 -5.23 7.92 -0.49
CA PRO A 350 -4.53 9.17 -0.24
C PRO A 350 -3.21 9.28 -1.02
N CYS A 351 -2.36 8.25 -0.96
CA CYS A 351 -1.04 8.27 -1.58
C CYS A 351 -1.11 8.15 -3.11
N GLU A 352 -0.31 8.95 -3.81
CA GLU A 352 -0.24 8.93 -5.28
C GLU A 352 0.30 7.59 -5.82
N SER A 353 1.28 7.01 -5.14
CA SER A 353 1.85 5.70 -5.47
C SER A 353 0.81 4.58 -5.41
N HIS A 354 -0.08 4.61 -4.41
CA HIS A 354 -1.16 3.62 -4.28
C HIS A 354 -2.24 3.79 -5.36
N ARG A 355 -2.55 5.04 -5.73
CA ARG A 355 -3.49 5.33 -6.83
C ARG A 355 -3.00 4.77 -8.16
N ARG A 356 -1.71 4.93 -8.45
CA ARG A 356 -1.05 4.38 -9.64
C ARG A 356 -1.08 2.86 -9.64
N TRP A 357 -0.61 2.24 -8.56
CA TRP A 357 -0.66 0.80 -8.41
C TRP A 357 -2.07 0.23 -8.63
N TYR A 358 -3.07 0.83 -7.99
CA TYR A 358 -4.46 0.40 -8.12
C TYR A 358 -4.97 0.52 -9.56
N PHE A 359 -4.68 1.64 -10.24
CA PHE A 359 -5.09 1.87 -11.62
C PHE A 359 -4.50 0.84 -12.61
N HIS A 360 -3.25 0.42 -12.39
CA HIS A 360 -2.55 -0.55 -13.24
C HIS A 360 -2.93 -2.00 -12.93
N GLN A 361 -3.04 -2.36 -11.65
CA GLN A 361 -3.32 -3.73 -11.22
C GLN A 361 -4.81 -4.12 -11.36
N ASN A 362 -5.71 -3.14 -11.50
CA ASN A 362 -7.13 -3.43 -11.62
C ASN A 362 -7.48 -4.01 -13.01
N HIS A 363 -7.44 -5.35 -13.09
CA HIS A 363 -7.90 -6.17 -14.19
C HIS A 363 -9.29 -6.74 -13.85
N LEU A 364 -10.34 -5.91 -13.89
CA LEU A 364 -11.76 -6.28 -13.84
C LEU A 364 -12.27 -7.11 -12.64
N CYS A 365 -11.43 -7.52 -11.69
CA CYS A 365 -11.79 -8.48 -10.65
C CYS A 365 -11.21 -8.10 -9.26
N PRO A 366 -12.04 -8.02 -8.21
CA PRO A 366 -13.49 -8.23 -8.21
C PRO A 366 -14.24 -6.96 -8.65
N PRO A 367 -15.28 -7.06 -9.51
CA PRO A 367 -16.25 -5.98 -9.62
C PRO A 367 -16.97 -5.78 -8.27
N PRO A 368 -17.54 -4.59 -8.00
CA PRO A 368 -18.27 -4.31 -6.76
C PRO A 368 -19.60 -5.07 -6.75
N VAL A 369 -19.56 -6.35 -6.42
CA VAL A 369 -20.72 -7.25 -6.46
C VAL A 369 -21.57 -7.10 -5.21
N PHE A 370 -20.96 -6.99 -4.03
CA PHE A 370 -21.72 -7.01 -2.78
C PHE A 370 -22.65 -5.81 -2.65
N MET A 371 -22.14 -4.59 -2.83
CA MET A 371 -22.96 -3.38 -2.71
C MET A 371 -24.09 -3.36 -3.73
N ALA A 372 -23.79 -3.70 -4.98
CA ALA A 372 -24.78 -3.77 -6.04
C ALA A 372 -25.87 -4.82 -5.74
N VAL A 373 -25.48 -6.03 -5.33
CA VAL A 373 -26.41 -7.12 -5.03
C VAL A 373 -27.31 -6.75 -3.84
N ILE A 374 -26.76 -6.24 -2.74
CA ILE A 374 -27.57 -5.84 -1.58
C ILE A 374 -28.55 -4.72 -1.95
N THR A 375 -28.11 -3.69 -2.68
CA THR A 375 -29.00 -2.61 -3.12
C THR A 375 -30.13 -3.13 -4.02
N VAL A 376 -29.82 -4.03 -4.97
CA VAL A 376 -30.85 -4.63 -5.83
C VAL A 376 -31.85 -5.46 -5.03
N ILE A 377 -31.38 -6.29 -4.09
CA ILE A 377 -32.28 -7.07 -3.21
C ILE A 377 -33.18 -6.14 -2.38
N GLN A 378 -32.62 -5.07 -1.81
CA GLN A 378 -33.40 -4.08 -1.05
C GLN A 378 -34.49 -3.42 -1.90
N ILE A 379 -34.17 -3.03 -3.13
CA ILE A 379 -35.13 -2.45 -4.07
C ILE A 379 -36.22 -3.47 -4.41
N ILE A 380 -35.86 -4.72 -4.76
CA ILE A 380 -36.83 -5.77 -5.10
C ILE A 380 -37.78 -6.04 -3.93
N VAL A 381 -37.24 -6.23 -2.72
CA VAL A 381 -38.04 -6.47 -1.51
C VAL A 381 -38.99 -5.30 -1.27
N PHE A 382 -38.51 -4.06 -1.36
CA PHE A 382 -39.35 -2.88 -1.19
C PHE A 382 -40.48 -2.79 -2.24
N LEU A 383 -40.19 -3.07 -3.52
CA LEU A 383 -41.18 -3.09 -4.59
C LEU A 383 -42.24 -4.18 -4.34
N CYS A 384 -41.83 -5.39 -3.96
CA CYS A 384 -42.74 -6.48 -3.65
C CYS A 384 -43.72 -6.12 -2.52
N TYR A 385 -43.22 -5.59 -1.39
CA TYR A 385 -44.09 -5.13 -0.30
C TYR A 385 -44.93 -3.92 -0.69
N GLY A 386 -44.39 -3.01 -1.51
CA GLY A 386 -45.12 -1.84 -1.99
C GLY A 386 -46.34 -2.20 -2.85
N VAL A 387 -46.19 -3.18 -3.75
CA VAL A 387 -47.28 -3.73 -4.55
C VAL A 387 -48.26 -4.53 -3.67
N MET A 388 -47.75 -5.44 -2.84
CA MET A 388 -48.58 -6.30 -1.99
C MET A 388 -49.48 -5.52 -1.02
N LEU A 389 -48.95 -4.43 -0.45
CA LEU A 389 -49.67 -3.60 0.52
C LEU A 389 -50.37 -2.40 -0.11
N ASN A 390 -50.19 -2.16 -1.42
CA ASN A 390 -50.61 -0.95 -2.12
C ASN A 390 -50.19 0.35 -1.40
N LYS A 391 -48.96 0.37 -0.86
CA LYS A 391 -48.40 1.47 -0.06
C LYS A 391 -46.92 1.67 -0.35
N TRP A 392 -46.55 2.90 -0.75
CA TRP A 392 -45.18 3.25 -1.14
C TRP A 392 -44.44 4.13 -0.10
N VAL A 393 -45.15 4.62 0.90
CA VAL A 393 -44.63 5.50 1.95
C VAL A 393 -45.21 5.03 3.29
N LEU A 394 -44.38 5.01 4.34
CA LEU A 394 -44.75 4.57 5.69
C LEU A 394 -45.36 3.16 5.72
N GLN A 395 -44.73 2.22 5.01
CA GLN A 395 -45.17 0.81 4.94
C GLN A 395 -45.29 0.16 6.34
N THR A 396 -44.50 0.63 7.32
CA THR A 396 -44.53 0.17 8.72
C THR A 396 -45.87 0.36 9.43
N TYR A 397 -46.77 1.19 8.90
CA TYR A 397 -48.09 1.44 9.49
C TYR A 397 -49.11 0.36 9.08
N GLN A 398 -48.75 -0.54 8.14
CA GLN A 398 -49.58 -1.69 7.79
C GLN A 398 -49.21 -2.89 8.69
N PRO A 399 -50.18 -3.51 9.40
CA PRO A 399 -49.90 -4.67 10.26
C PRO A 399 -49.21 -5.82 9.52
N GLU A 400 -49.61 -6.08 8.28
CA GLU A 400 -49.03 -7.15 7.44
C GLU A 400 -47.54 -6.91 7.10
N PHE A 401 -47.08 -5.66 7.10
CA PHE A 401 -45.66 -5.36 6.97
C PHE A 401 -44.87 -5.81 8.21
N MET A 402 -45.43 -5.58 9.40
CA MET A 402 -44.79 -5.92 10.67
C MET A 402 -44.73 -7.43 10.94
N LYS A 403 -45.68 -8.19 10.40
CA LYS A 403 -45.69 -9.67 10.42
C LYS A 403 -44.61 -10.31 9.55
N SER A 404 -43.95 -9.54 8.69
CA SER A 404 -42.89 -10.02 7.80
C SER A 404 -41.81 -10.82 8.57
N PRO A 405 -41.28 -11.92 8.02
CA PRO A 405 -40.19 -12.67 8.62
C PRO A 405 -38.86 -11.89 8.66
N LEU A 406 -38.75 -10.79 7.91
CA LEU A 406 -37.50 -10.04 7.76
C LEU A 406 -37.36 -8.89 8.78
N VAL A 407 -38.47 -8.35 9.28
CA VAL A 407 -38.48 -7.23 10.24
C VAL A 407 -37.91 -7.68 11.59
N TYR A 408 -37.10 -6.84 12.23
CA TYR A 408 -36.74 -7.05 13.63
C TYR A 408 -37.88 -6.55 14.52
N HIS A 409 -38.44 -7.45 15.33
CA HIS A 409 -39.43 -7.13 16.36
C HIS A 409 -38.98 -7.75 17.70
N PRO A 410 -39.05 -7.01 18.83
CA PRO A 410 -38.60 -7.52 20.13
C PRO A 410 -39.31 -8.80 20.60
N GLY A 411 -40.58 -8.98 20.21
CA GLY A 411 -41.35 -10.20 20.43
C GLY A 411 -40.80 -11.45 19.72
N HIS A 412 -39.95 -11.28 18.70
CA HIS A 412 -39.31 -12.37 17.95
C HIS A 412 -37.79 -12.41 18.15
N ARG A 413 -37.25 -11.81 19.21
CA ARG A 413 -35.80 -11.72 19.46
C ARG A 413 -35.06 -13.07 19.55
N ALA A 414 -35.76 -14.17 19.80
CA ALA A 414 -35.16 -15.51 19.74
C ALA A 414 -34.77 -15.94 18.30
N GLN A 415 -35.36 -15.30 17.28
CA GLN A 415 -35.10 -15.55 15.86
C GLN A 415 -33.90 -14.72 15.41
N VAL A 416 -32.69 -15.27 15.61
CA VAL A 416 -31.40 -14.56 15.42
C VAL A 416 -31.27 -13.91 14.04
N TRP A 417 -31.87 -14.50 12.99
CA TRP A 417 -31.79 -13.93 11.64
C TRP A 417 -32.39 -12.53 11.51
N ARG A 418 -33.35 -12.20 12.37
CA ARG A 418 -33.98 -10.87 12.38
C ARG A 418 -33.02 -9.74 12.77
N PHE A 419 -31.91 -10.06 13.45
CA PHE A 419 -30.86 -9.08 13.76
C PHE A 419 -30.06 -8.65 12.53
N PHE A 420 -30.17 -9.36 11.39
CA PHE A 420 -29.55 -8.94 10.13
C PHE A 420 -30.54 -8.77 8.99
N SER A 421 -31.62 -9.58 8.90
CA SER A 421 -32.57 -9.54 7.77
C SER A 421 -33.34 -8.24 7.66
N TYR A 422 -33.42 -7.47 8.75
CA TYR A 422 -34.11 -6.18 8.78
C TYR A 422 -33.52 -5.16 7.78
N MET A 423 -32.25 -5.36 7.38
CA MET A 423 -31.57 -4.51 6.40
C MET A 423 -32.23 -4.50 5.01
N PHE A 424 -33.09 -5.48 4.71
CA PHE A 424 -33.83 -5.56 3.46
C PHE A 424 -35.16 -4.80 3.49
N MET A 425 -35.68 -4.50 4.68
CA MET A 425 -36.97 -3.84 4.86
C MET A 425 -36.79 -2.33 4.91
N HIS A 426 -37.67 -1.55 4.28
CA HIS A 426 -37.58 -0.08 4.27
C HIS A 426 -38.93 0.57 4.54
N VAL A 427 -38.95 1.69 5.25
CA VAL A 427 -40.19 2.39 5.63
C VAL A 427 -40.87 3.07 4.44
N GLY A 428 -40.10 3.54 3.46
CA GLY A 428 -40.62 4.30 2.32
C GLY A 428 -39.54 4.68 1.31
N LEU A 429 -39.97 5.33 0.23
CA LEU A 429 -39.11 5.73 -0.90
C LEU A 429 -37.92 6.60 -0.49
N GLU A 430 -38.11 7.55 0.43
CA GLU A 430 -37.04 8.45 0.87
C GLU A 430 -35.89 7.70 1.56
N GLN A 431 -36.23 6.82 2.52
CA GLN A 431 -35.23 6.02 3.24
C GLN A 431 -34.51 5.04 2.32
N LEU A 432 -35.24 4.38 1.41
CA LEU A 432 -34.62 3.49 0.42
C LEU A 432 -33.72 4.29 -0.54
N GLY A 433 -34.19 5.44 -1.01
CA GLY A 433 -33.47 6.30 -1.94
C GLY A 433 -32.15 6.81 -1.38
N PHE A 434 -32.15 7.32 -0.14
CA PHE A 434 -30.93 7.77 0.53
C PHE A 434 -29.98 6.61 0.86
N ASN A 435 -30.49 5.48 1.36
CA ASN A 435 -29.67 4.29 1.57
C ASN A 435 -29.01 3.82 0.26
N ALA A 436 -29.78 3.69 -0.83
CA ALA A 436 -29.26 3.27 -2.13
C ALA A 436 -28.23 4.28 -2.67
N LEU A 437 -28.52 5.58 -2.57
CA LEU A 437 -27.61 6.64 -2.99
C LEU A 437 -26.28 6.56 -2.25
N LEU A 438 -26.30 6.53 -0.92
CA LEU A 438 -25.08 6.49 -0.11
C LEU A 438 -24.33 5.17 -0.26
N GLN A 439 -25.05 4.04 -0.30
CA GLN A 439 -24.47 2.71 -0.47
C GLN A 439 -23.75 2.58 -1.81
N LEU A 440 -24.32 3.11 -2.91
CA LEU A 440 -23.67 3.08 -4.22
C LEU A 440 -22.58 4.16 -4.34
N MET A 441 -22.82 5.38 -3.85
CA MET A 441 -21.86 6.48 -3.94
C MET A 441 -20.60 6.25 -3.10
N ILE A 442 -20.71 5.61 -1.93
CA ILE A 442 -19.58 5.39 -1.01
C ILE A 442 -19.17 3.93 -0.97
N GLY A 443 -20.12 3.01 -0.89
CA GLY A 443 -19.84 1.58 -0.75
C GLY A 443 -19.15 0.98 -1.98
N VAL A 444 -19.57 1.33 -3.20
CA VAL A 444 -18.95 0.79 -4.43
C VAL A 444 -17.47 1.20 -4.55
N PRO A 445 -17.09 2.48 -4.43
CA PRO A 445 -15.67 2.87 -4.43
C PRO A 445 -14.86 2.18 -3.32
N LEU A 446 -15.42 2.06 -2.11
CA LEU A 446 -14.77 1.34 -1.01
C LEU A 446 -14.56 -0.14 -1.32
N GLU A 447 -15.58 -0.83 -1.84
CA GLU A 447 -15.52 -2.25 -2.21
C GLU A 447 -14.47 -2.49 -3.30
N MET A 448 -14.41 -1.59 -4.28
CA MET A 448 -13.44 -1.63 -5.36
C MET A 448 -11.99 -1.51 -4.88
N VAL A 449 -11.71 -0.74 -3.83
CA VAL A 449 -10.35 -0.50 -3.32
C VAL A 449 -9.95 -1.49 -2.23
N HIS A 450 -10.86 -1.80 -1.31
CA HIS A 450 -10.60 -2.62 -0.13
C HIS A 450 -11.02 -4.09 -0.30
N GLY A 451 -11.75 -4.39 -1.36
CA GLY A 451 -12.24 -5.73 -1.68
C GLY A 451 -13.56 -6.08 -0.99
N ILE A 452 -14.27 -7.03 -1.61
CA ILE A 452 -15.60 -7.50 -1.20
C ILE A 452 -15.67 -7.95 0.26
N LEU A 453 -14.70 -8.74 0.73
CA LEU A 453 -14.74 -9.34 2.07
C LEU A 453 -14.68 -8.27 3.17
N ARG A 454 -13.77 -7.30 3.04
CA ARG A 454 -13.56 -6.26 4.08
C ARG A 454 -14.78 -5.35 4.20
N ILE A 455 -15.31 -4.93 3.05
CA ILE A 455 -16.42 -4.00 3.00
C ILE A 455 -17.75 -4.68 3.35
N SER A 456 -17.94 -5.95 2.97
CA SER A 456 -19.10 -6.72 3.44
C SER A 456 -19.08 -6.94 4.95
N LEU A 457 -17.93 -7.28 5.54
CA LEU A 457 -17.80 -7.41 7.00
C LEU A 457 -18.09 -6.09 7.72
N LEU A 458 -17.59 -4.96 7.21
CA LEU A 458 -17.87 -3.64 7.77
C LEU A 458 -19.37 -3.29 7.72
N TYR A 459 -20.01 -3.52 6.57
CA TYR A 459 -21.44 -3.28 6.40
C TYR A 459 -22.27 -4.16 7.35
N MET A 460 -21.98 -5.46 7.39
CA MET A 460 -22.68 -6.41 8.25
C MET A 460 -22.46 -6.11 9.74
N ALA A 461 -21.26 -5.69 10.14
CA ALA A 461 -20.99 -5.25 11.50
C ALA A 461 -21.84 -4.04 11.89
N GLY A 462 -22.01 -3.07 10.99
CA GLY A 462 -22.90 -1.92 11.20
C GLY A 462 -24.37 -2.32 11.33
N VAL A 463 -24.85 -3.26 10.51
CA VAL A 463 -26.22 -3.80 10.60
C VAL A 463 -26.45 -4.54 11.93
N VAL A 464 -25.55 -5.45 12.31
CA VAL A 464 -25.69 -6.22 13.54
C VAL A 464 -25.57 -5.32 14.77
N ALA A 465 -24.62 -4.38 14.80
CA ALA A 465 -24.52 -3.40 15.86
C ALA A 465 -25.78 -2.52 15.94
N GLY A 466 -26.35 -2.16 14.79
CA GLY A 466 -27.59 -1.41 14.68
C GLY A 466 -28.75 -2.05 15.43
N SER A 467 -29.08 -3.30 15.12
CA SER A 467 -30.17 -4.03 15.77
C SER A 467 -29.86 -4.35 17.23
N LEU A 468 -28.63 -4.72 17.57
CA LEU A 468 -28.23 -4.98 18.96
C LEU A 468 -28.31 -3.73 19.82
N THR A 469 -27.82 -2.58 19.37
CA THR A 469 -27.92 -1.34 20.14
C THR A 469 -29.38 -0.95 20.36
N VAL A 470 -30.23 -1.01 19.32
CA VAL A 470 -31.67 -0.74 19.50
C VAL A 470 -32.29 -1.72 20.51
N SER A 471 -31.96 -3.01 20.44
CA SER A 471 -32.47 -4.01 21.38
C SER A 471 -32.11 -3.73 22.84
N ILE A 472 -31.01 -3.01 23.08
CA ILE A 472 -30.56 -2.61 24.42
C ILE A 472 -31.23 -1.30 24.84
N THR A 473 -31.17 -0.28 23.99
CA THR A 473 -31.51 1.11 24.36
C THR A 473 -32.97 1.45 24.16
N ASP A 474 -33.68 0.73 23.29
CA ASP A 474 -35.06 0.97 22.91
C ASP A 474 -35.78 -0.37 22.72
N MET A 475 -35.87 -1.11 23.83
CA MET A 475 -36.30 -2.51 23.90
C MET A 475 -37.66 -2.78 23.23
N ARG A 476 -38.53 -1.77 23.09
CA ARG A 476 -39.88 -1.95 22.52
C ARG A 476 -39.97 -1.58 21.03
N ALA A 477 -38.93 -1.02 20.44
CA ALA A 477 -38.97 -0.55 19.06
C ALA A 477 -38.61 -1.66 18.05
N PRO A 478 -39.38 -1.79 16.95
CA PRO A 478 -38.95 -2.59 15.82
C PRO A 478 -37.87 -1.86 15.01
N VAL A 479 -37.11 -2.63 14.23
CA VAL A 479 -36.03 -2.10 13.37
C VAL A 479 -36.23 -2.56 11.94
N VAL A 480 -36.06 -1.62 11.02
CA VAL A 480 -36.05 -1.81 9.57
C VAL A 480 -35.04 -0.85 8.94
N GLY A 481 -34.46 -1.23 7.81
CA GLY A 481 -33.59 -0.38 7.00
C GLY A 481 -32.14 -0.84 7.01
N GLY A 482 -31.47 -0.76 5.86
CA GLY A 482 -30.03 -1.05 5.73
C GLY A 482 -29.10 0.04 6.32
N SER A 483 -29.67 1.08 6.94
CA SER A 483 -28.96 2.30 7.32
C SER A 483 -27.87 2.08 8.36
N GLY A 484 -27.96 1.08 9.24
CA GLY A 484 -26.87 0.72 10.16
C GLY A 484 -25.56 0.38 9.41
N GLY A 485 -25.66 -0.35 8.30
CA GLY A 485 -24.52 -0.65 7.43
C GLY A 485 -24.06 0.57 6.63
N VAL A 486 -25.00 1.36 6.09
CA VAL A 486 -24.68 2.59 5.34
C VAL A 486 -23.94 3.60 6.21
N TYR A 487 -24.37 3.81 7.45
CA TYR A 487 -23.72 4.73 8.39
C TYR A 487 -22.31 4.27 8.73
N ALA A 488 -22.08 2.95 8.83
CA ALA A 488 -20.74 2.39 9.01
C ALA A 488 -19.82 2.65 7.80
N LEU A 489 -20.33 2.53 6.56
CA LEU A 489 -19.55 2.87 5.36
C LEU A 489 -19.22 4.36 5.31
N CYS A 490 -20.23 5.22 5.52
CA CYS A 490 -20.09 6.67 5.47
C CYS A 490 -19.10 7.18 6.51
N SER A 491 -19.17 6.69 7.76
CA SER A 491 -18.31 7.14 8.83
C SER A 491 -16.90 6.57 8.75
N ALA A 492 -16.72 5.34 8.25
CA ALA A 492 -15.40 4.80 7.92
C ALA A 492 -14.72 5.63 6.82
N HIS A 493 -15.48 5.98 5.79
CA HIS A 493 -15.00 6.84 4.71
C HIS A 493 -14.68 8.26 5.19
N LEU A 494 -15.53 8.85 6.03
CA LEU A 494 -15.27 10.14 6.68
C LEU A 494 -13.97 10.09 7.48
N ALA A 495 -13.78 9.07 8.32
CA ALA A 495 -12.56 8.90 9.11
C ALA A 495 -11.32 8.83 8.22
N ASN A 496 -11.39 8.09 7.10
CA ASN A 496 -10.32 8.03 6.11
C ASN A 496 -9.94 9.42 5.56
N VAL A 497 -10.96 10.19 5.15
CA VAL A 497 -10.79 11.51 4.54
C VAL A 497 -10.22 12.51 5.53
N VAL A 498 -10.69 12.47 6.78
CA VAL A 498 -10.24 13.37 7.86
C VAL A 498 -8.78 13.06 8.21
N MET A 499 -8.43 11.79 8.42
CA MET A 499 -7.07 11.42 8.78
C MET A 499 -6.07 11.66 7.67
N ASN A 500 -6.48 11.48 6.42
CA ASN A 500 -5.62 11.63 5.25
C ASN A 500 -5.90 12.91 4.46
N TRP A 501 -6.41 13.96 5.10
CA TRP A 501 -6.92 15.18 4.43
C TRP A 501 -5.91 15.81 3.46
N ALA A 502 -4.64 15.88 3.87
CA ALA A 502 -3.54 16.45 3.09
C ALA A 502 -3.17 15.60 1.86
N GLY A 503 -3.37 14.27 1.91
CA GLY A 503 -3.08 13.35 0.81
C GLY A 503 -4.19 13.26 -0.24
N MET A 504 -5.45 13.51 0.16
CA MET A 504 -6.64 13.37 -0.69
C MET A 504 -6.80 14.55 -1.67
N ARG A 505 -6.34 14.39 -2.91
CA ARG A 505 -6.40 15.40 -3.99
C ARG A 505 -7.63 15.27 -4.91
N CYS A 506 -8.84 15.17 -4.36
CA CYS A 506 -10.07 15.10 -5.16
C CYS A 506 -10.86 16.43 -5.09
N PRO A 507 -11.21 17.07 -6.23
CA PRO A 507 -11.93 18.35 -6.26
C PRO A 507 -13.36 18.25 -5.70
N TYR A 508 -14.02 17.10 -5.83
CA TYR A 508 -15.40 16.88 -5.37
C TYR A 508 -15.51 16.21 -4.00
N LYS A 509 -14.39 16.04 -3.28
CA LYS A 509 -14.40 15.36 -1.97
C LYS A 509 -15.33 16.05 -0.97
N LEU A 510 -15.31 17.38 -0.92
CA LEU A 510 -16.12 18.17 0.01
C LEU A 510 -17.61 18.08 -0.33
N LEU A 511 -17.97 18.21 -1.61
CA LEU A 511 -19.35 18.07 -2.07
C LEU A 511 -19.94 16.72 -1.67
N ARG A 512 -19.19 15.63 -1.88
CA ARG A 512 -19.62 14.28 -1.47
C ARG A 512 -19.81 14.15 0.03
N MET A 513 -18.87 14.69 0.83
CA MET A 513 -19.01 14.66 2.29
C MET A 513 -20.23 15.47 2.76
N ILE A 514 -20.49 16.62 2.14
CA ILE A 514 -21.67 17.43 2.41
C ILE A 514 -22.94 16.66 2.04
N LEU A 515 -22.99 16.06 0.84
CA LEU A 515 -24.13 15.26 0.40
C LEU A 515 -24.40 14.09 1.36
N ALA A 516 -23.36 13.36 1.75
CA ALA A 516 -23.48 12.28 2.72
C ALA A 516 -24.02 12.77 4.07
N LEU A 517 -23.49 13.89 4.57
CA LEU A 517 -23.94 14.49 5.82
C LEU A 517 -25.40 14.95 5.74
N VAL A 518 -25.82 15.54 4.63
CA VAL A 518 -27.21 15.98 4.41
C VAL A 518 -28.16 14.78 4.40
N CYS A 519 -27.88 13.74 3.63
CA CYS A 519 -28.70 12.52 3.60
C CYS A 519 -28.79 11.86 4.98
N MET A 520 -27.65 11.69 5.66
CA MET A 520 -27.62 11.10 7.00
C MET A 520 -28.34 11.95 8.06
N SER A 521 -28.21 13.27 7.99
CA SER A 521 -28.88 14.17 8.92
C SER A 521 -30.39 14.19 8.69
N SER A 522 -30.83 14.11 7.44
CA SER A 522 -32.25 14.01 7.07
C SER A 522 -32.88 12.72 7.59
N GLU A 523 -32.23 11.56 7.42
CA GLU A 523 -32.74 10.30 7.94
C GLU A 523 -32.84 10.28 9.47
N VAL A 524 -31.81 10.77 10.18
CA VAL A 524 -31.84 10.89 11.65
C VAL A 524 -32.91 11.89 12.07
N GLY A 525 -32.97 13.06 11.45
CA GLY A 525 -33.95 14.11 11.75
C GLY A 525 -35.38 13.60 11.60
N ARG A 526 -35.68 12.84 10.53
CA ARG A 526 -36.99 12.21 10.33
C ARG A 526 -37.30 11.16 11.39
N ALA A 527 -36.33 10.32 11.77
CA ALA A 527 -36.52 9.32 12.83
C ALA A 527 -36.80 9.97 14.19
N VAL A 528 -36.06 11.04 14.52
CA VAL A 528 -36.25 11.84 15.74
C VAL A 528 -37.62 12.53 15.71
N TRP A 529 -37.99 13.17 14.60
CA TRP A 529 -39.28 13.82 14.43
C TRP A 529 -40.44 12.84 14.64
N LEU A 530 -40.43 11.70 13.93
CA LEU A 530 -41.48 10.67 14.05
C LEU A 530 -41.61 10.10 15.47
N ARG A 531 -40.55 10.14 16.26
CA ARG A 531 -40.55 9.65 17.64
C ARG A 531 -41.06 10.67 18.65
N PHE A 532 -40.72 11.94 18.50
CA PHE A 532 -41.05 12.99 19.47
C PHE A 532 -42.23 13.88 19.08
N SER A 533 -42.72 13.81 17.84
CA SER A 533 -43.96 14.49 17.44
C SER A 533 -45.19 13.85 18.10
N PRO A 534 -46.26 14.64 18.36
CA PRO A 534 -47.49 14.13 18.96
C PRO A 534 -48.01 12.89 18.18
N PRO A 535 -48.22 11.74 18.86
CA PRO A 535 -48.67 10.55 18.18
C PRO A 535 -50.08 10.77 17.62
N LEU A 536 -50.27 10.57 16.31
CA LEU A 536 -51.62 10.40 15.78
C LEU A 536 -52.19 9.07 16.34
N PRO A 537 -53.51 8.96 16.55
CA PRO A 537 -54.17 7.76 17.06
C PRO A 537 -53.91 6.48 16.23
N SER A 538 -53.44 6.63 15.00
CA SER A 538 -53.11 5.57 14.03
C SER A 538 -51.61 5.45 13.74
N SER A 539 -50.76 6.07 14.54
CA SER A 539 -49.31 6.02 14.32
C SER A 539 -48.77 4.62 14.61
N GLY A 540 -48.19 3.99 13.59
CA GLY A 540 -47.44 2.74 13.72
C GLY A 540 -46.26 2.87 14.70
N PRO A 541 -45.46 1.80 14.89
CA PRO A 541 -44.42 1.79 15.90
C PRO A 541 -43.36 2.87 15.63
N GLN A 542 -42.96 3.56 16.70
CA GLN A 542 -42.03 4.68 16.62
C GLN A 542 -40.62 4.17 16.25
N PRO A 543 -40.00 4.70 15.19
CA PRO A 543 -38.68 4.25 14.76
C PRO A 543 -37.61 4.69 15.77
N SER A 544 -36.61 3.83 15.98
CA SER A 544 -35.43 4.17 16.78
C SER A 544 -34.32 4.75 15.90
N PHE A 545 -33.68 5.83 16.36
CA PHE A 545 -32.50 6.41 15.68
C PHE A 545 -31.17 5.78 16.14
N MET A 546 -31.20 4.89 17.16
CA MET A 546 -30.00 4.32 17.77
C MET A 546 -29.23 3.36 16.84
N ALA A 547 -29.91 2.77 15.85
CA ALA A 547 -29.26 1.96 14.81
C ALA A 547 -28.31 2.80 13.93
N HIS A 548 -28.67 4.06 13.66
CA HIS A 548 -27.83 4.99 12.90
C HIS A 548 -26.57 5.37 13.67
N LEU A 549 -26.73 5.67 14.97
CA LEU A 549 -25.63 6.07 15.84
C LEU A 549 -24.60 4.94 16.00
N SER A 550 -25.05 3.73 16.29
CA SER A 550 -24.18 2.56 16.44
C SER A 550 -23.46 2.21 15.13
N GLY A 551 -24.16 2.26 13.99
CA GLY A 551 -23.53 2.13 12.67
C GLY A 551 -22.39 3.14 12.47
N ALA A 552 -22.61 4.41 12.81
CA ALA A 552 -21.57 5.43 12.71
C ALA A 552 -20.37 5.14 13.63
N VAL A 553 -20.59 4.69 14.87
CA VAL A 553 -19.52 4.30 15.81
C VAL A 553 -18.74 3.09 15.30
N VAL A 554 -19.41 2.08 14.74
CA VAL A 554 -18.75 0.94 14.10
C VAL A 554 -17.87 1.40 12.95
N GLY A 555 -18.38 2.26 12.07
CA GLY A 555 -17.59 2.75 10.94
C GLY A 555 -16.39 3.59 11.34
N ILE A 556 -16.48 4.44 12.37
CA ILE A 556 -15.31 5.17 12.87
C ILE A 556 -14.30 4.20 13.50
N SER A 557 -14.74 3.29 14.35
CA SER A 557 -13.83 2.36 15.04
C SER A 557 -13.18 1.34 14.11
N MET A 558 -13.95 0.67 13.24
CA MET A 558 -13.44 -0.28 12.27
C MET A 558 -12.79 0.38 11.06
N GLY A 559 -13.19 1.59 10.66
CA GLY A 559 -12.55 2.34 9.58
C GLY A 559 -11.06 2.53 9.84
N LEU A 560 -10.67 2.75 11.09
CA LEU A 560 -9.28 2.89 11.52
C LEU A 560 -8.46 1.60 11.44
N LEU A 561 -9.12 0.45 11.45
CA LEU A 561 -8.48 -0.88 11.41
C LEU A 561 -8.51 -1.53 10.03
N ILE A 562 -9.61 -1.35 9.29
CA ILE A 562 -9.88 -2.04 8.03
C ILE A 562 -9.30 -1.25 6.84
N LEU A 563 -9.30 0.08 6.92
CA LEU A 563 -8.67 0.94 5.92
C LEU A 563 -7.17 0.88 6.14
N ARG A 564 -6.57 0.00 5.34
CA ARG A 564 -5.15 -0.33 5.28
C ARG A 564 -4.25 0.87 5.54
N ASN A 565 -3.80 1.03 6.79
CA ASN A 565 -2.65 1.87 7.07
C ASN A 565 -1.44 1.07 6.56
N TYR A 566 -0.83 1.54 5.47
CA TYR A 566 0.25 0.80 4.78
C TYR A 566 1.56 0.79 5.58
N GLU A 567 1.62 1.55 6.67
CA GLU A 567 2.70 1.57 7.65
C GLU A 567 2.23 0.86 8.93
N GLU A 568 2.62 -0.40 9.09
CA GLU A 568 2.39 -1.11 10.35
C GLU A 568 3.43 -0.70 11.38
N ASN A 569 3.02 0.15 12.32
CA ASN A 569 3.69 0.26 13.61
C ASN A 569 3.12 -0.79 14.58
N LEU A 570 3.95 -1.26 15.52
CA LEU A 570 3.56 -2.17 16.63
C LEU A 570 2.32 -1.68 17.38
N GLN A 571 2.11 -0.36 17.44
CA GLN A 571 0.93 0.29 18.04
C GLN A 571 -0.40 -0.07 17.34
N GLY A 572 -0.36 -0.41 16.04
CA GLY A 572 -1.53 -0.87 15.28
C GLY A 572 -2.02 -2.26 15.68
N GLN A 573 -1.13 -3.16 16.12
CA GLN A 573 -1.53 -4.51 16.54
C GLN A 573 -2.26 -4.50 17.89
N CYS A 574 -1.83 -3.66 18.84
CA CYS A 574 -2.50 -3.52 20.14
C CYS A 574 -3.92 -2.93 19.98
N SER A 575 -4.06 -1.88 19.15
CA SER A 575 -5.35 -1.25 18.87
C SER A 575 -6.37 -2.23 18.24
N TRP A 576 -5.88 -3.13 17.38
CA TRP A 576 -6.72 -4.16 16.74
C TRP A 576 -7.35 -5.12 17.77
N TRP A 577 -6.56 -5.61 18.73
CA TRP A 577 -7.05 -6.50 19.78
C TRP A 577 -8.01 -5.80 20.74
N VAL A 578 -7.76 -4.54 21.08
CA VAL A 578 -8.66 -3.74 21.94
C VAL A 578 -10.03 -3.61 21.32
N ILE A 579 -10.11 -3.30 20.02
CA ILE A 579 -11.39 -3.14 19.33
C ILE A 579 -12.12 -4.48 19.21
N ILE A 580 -11.42 -5.57 18.88
CA ILE A 580 -12.05 -6.91 18.85
C ILE A 580 -12.61 -7.27 20.23
N PHE A 581 -11.83 -7.07 21.29
CA PHE A 581 -12.29 -7.33 22.65
C PHE A 581 -13.51 -6.49 23.01
N ALA A 582 -13.53 -5.21 22.61
CA ALA A 582 -14.68 -4.33 22.80
C ALA A 582 -15.93 -4.85 22.06
N PHE A 583 -15.80 -5.29 20.81
CA PHE A 583 -16.92 -5.87 20.04
C PHE A 583 -17.44 -7.18 20.63
N VAL A 584 -16.54 -8.07 21.06
CA VAL A 584 -16.92 -9.33 21.71
C VAL A 584 -17.63 -9.06 23.04
N THR A 585 -17.11 -8.14 23.85
CA THR A 585 -17.73 -7.74 25.12
C THR A 585 -19.11 -7.13 24.89
N PHE A 586 -19.24 -6.24 23.89
CA PHE A 586 -20.53 -5.66 23.50
C PHE A 586 -21.54 -6.73 23.06
N LEU A 587 -21.12 -7.70 22.26
CA LEU A 587 -21.98 -8.80 21.82
C LEU A 587 -22.46 -9.66 22.99
N LEU A 588 -21.54 -10.04 23.89
CA LEU A 588 -21.88 -10.83 25.10
C LEU A 588 -22.86 -10.07 26.00
N PHE A 589 -22.62 -8.77 26.20
CA PHE A 589 -23.54 -7.90 26.94
C PHE A 589 -24.90 -7.82 26.26
N ALA A 590 -24.94 -7.65 24.94
CA ALA A 590 -26.20 -7.57 24.18
C ALA A 590 -27.01 -8.87 24.27
N ILE A 591 -26.35 -10.02 24.21
CA ILE A 591 -26.99 -11.34 24.40
C ILE A 591 -27.56 -11.44 25.81
N PHE A 592 -26.75 -11.14 26.84
CA PHE A 592 -27.21 -11.14 28.23
C PHE A 592 -28.42 -10.22 28.41
N TRP A 593 -28.35 -8.99 27.89
CA TRP A 593 -29.42 -8.00 27.99
C TRP A 593 -30.72 -8.48 27.32
N ASN A 594 -30.64 -9.05 26.12
CA ASN A 594 -31.83 -9.56 25.42
C ASN A 594 -32.51 -10.75 26.12
N ILE A 595 -31.75 -11.54 26.88
CA ILE A 595 -32.28 -12.67 27.65
C ILE A 595 -32.95 -12.17 28.93
N PHE A 596 -32.25 -11.35 29.72
CA PHE A 596 -32.64 -11.10 31.11
C PHE A 596 -33.31 -9.74 31.35
N ALA A 597 -33.08 -8.71 30.52
CA ALA A 597 -33.47 -7.34 30.87
C ALA A 597 -34.98 -7.13 31.03
N TYR A 598 -35.83 -7.85 30.29
CA TYR A 598 -37.29 -7.72 30.43
C TYR A 598 -37.79 -8.20 31.79
N GLU A 599 -37.22 -9.30 32.30
CA GLU A 599 -37.54 -9.82 33.62
C GLU A 599 -36.97 -8.91 34.71
N LEU A 600 -35.70 -8.51 34.59
CA LEU A 600 -35.05 -7.63 35.57
C LEU A 600 -35.73 -6.26 35.71
N LEU A 601 -36.16 -5.67 34.59
CA LEU A 601 -36.75 -4.32 34.58
C LEU A 601 -38.28 -4.34 34.69
N GLY A 602 -38.92 -5.53 34.74
CA GLY A 602 -40.38 -5.65 34.75
C GLY A 602 -41.05 -5.08 33.50
N VAL A 603 -40.33 -5.00 32.37
CA VAL A 603 -40.85 -4.42 31.12
C VAL A 603 -41.62 -5.50 30.36
N GLN A 604 -42.87 -5.22 30.01
CA GLN A 604 -43.65 -6.12 29.15
C GLN A 604 -43.10 -6.10 27.73
N ILE A 605 -42.80 -7.30 27.21
CA ILE A 605 -42.45 -7.51 25.82
C ILE A 605 -43.67 -7.16 24.98
N PRO A 606 -43.55 -6.26 23.97
CA PRO A 606 -44.66 -5.96 23.09
C PRO A 606 -45.10 -7.25 22.37
N PRO A 607 -46.41 -7.53 22.29
CA PRO A 607 -46.91 -8.72 21.61
C PRO A 607 -46.44 -8.69 20.15
N PRO A 608 -46.08 -9.86 19.58
CA PRO A 608 -45.77 -9.93 18.17
C PRO A 608 -46.96 -9.44 17.31
N PRO A 609 -46.68 -8.76 16.18
CA PRO A 609 -47.68 -8.16 15.29
C PRO A 609 -48.58 -9.17 14.57
#